data_AF-A0A7J2U3S4-F1
#
_entry.id   AF-A0A7J2U3S4-F1
#
_cell.length_a   1.000
_cell.length_b   1.000
_cell.length_c   1.000
_cell.angle_alpha   90.00
_cell.angle_beta   90.00
_cell.angle_gamma   90.00
#
_symmetry.space_group_name_H-M   'P 1'
#
loop_
_entity.id
_entity.type
_entity.pdbx_description
1 polymer ?
#
loop_
_entity_poly.entity_id
_entity_poly.type
_entity_poly.pdbx_seq_one_letter_code
_entity_poly.pdbx_strand_id
1 'polypeptide(L)'
;IKQVILERLKQVSTEHEFARLVWMVIDVAIEALKHGRKRLAVVVDDAFQYLSTKEAAAIVKSLLELIEHPEESYERIVAIVATSEGLSRYEIGRHLWAELTPMWNMSRKGFEELYEELPNPKPSLDEVWRLTGGNPRALSMLYRAMWSTNLVISRLVVEKNLTPVFASRWRSWLEKAVEDPDALWDPNVSEELINELVSRNLILYFLHERSPLLWIDEPPPEKNLEIGVGRHVAWQTPLHREAVRRALAQHSMHQSS
;
A
#
# COMPACT_ATOMS: atom_id res chain seq x y z
N ILE A 1 -32.99 2.90 -6.84
CA ILE A 1 -31.64 2.65 -6.27
C ILE A 1 -31.38 1.17 -5.95
N LYS A 2 -31.98 0.55 -4.92
CA LYS A 2 -31.66 -0.84 -4.51
C LYS A 2 -31.85 -1.90 -5.61
N GLN A 3 -32.94 -1.81 -6.39
CA GLN A 3 -33.18 -2.71 -7.54
C GLN A 3 -32.19 -2.48 -8.69
N VAL A 4 -31.88 -1.23 -9.03
CA VAL A 4 -30.90 -0.86 -10.06
C VAL A 4 -29.51 -1.42 -9.73
N ILE A 5 -29.11 -1.33 -8.45
CA ILE A 5 -27.86 -1.92 -7.95
C ILE A 5 -27.89 -3.45 -8.11
N LEU A 6 -28.97 -4.11 -7.68
CA LEU A 6 -29.12 -5.56 -7.75
C LEU A 6 -29.16 -6.11 -9.19
N GLU A 7 -29.76 -5.40 -10.13
CA GLU A 7 -29.81 -5.81 -11.55
C GLU A 7 -28.44 -5.72 -12.21
N ARG A 8 -27.66 -4.67 -11.91
CA ARG A 8 -26.32 -4.51 -12.47
C ARG A 8 -25.28 -5.42 -11.81
N LEU A 9 -25.38 -5.70 -10.50
CA LEU A 9 -24.50 -6.64 -9.80
C LEU A 9 -24.61 -8.08 -10.33
N LYS A 10 -25.79 -8.48 -10.83
CA LYS A 10 -26.01 -9.83 -11.39
C LYS A 10 -25.30 -10.07 -12.72
N GLN A 11 -24.78 -9.03 -13.36
CA GLN A 11 -24.10 -9.10 -14.66
C GLN A 11 -22.57 -9.18 -14.53
N VAL A 12 -22.03 -9.35 -13.32
CA VAL A 12 -20.58 -9.30 -13.05
C VAL A 12 -20.04 -10.69 -12.71
N SER A 13 -19.14 -11.21 -13.55
CA SER A 13 -18.51 -12.54 -13.51
C SER A 13 -17.03 -12.58 -13.96
N THR A 14 -16.46 -11.48 -14.47
CA THR A 14 -15.09 -11.41 -15.05
C THR A 14 -14.33 -10.14 -14.63
N GLU A 15 -13.00 -10.13 -14.80
CA GLU A 15 -12.13 -8.96 -14.48
C GLU A 15 -12.55 -7.67 -15.22
N HIS A 16 -12.95 -7.77 -16.50
CA HIS A 16 -13.50 -6.65 -17.27
C HIS A 16 -14.85 -6.13 -16.72
N GLU A 17 -15.51 -6.90 -15.88
CA GLU A 17 -16.74 -6.49 -15.20
C GLU A 17 -16.45 -5.87 -13.83
N PHE A 18 -15.24 -6.03 -13.28
CA PHE A 18 -14.83 -5.35 -12.04
C PHE A 18 -14.56 -3.86 -12.26
N ALA A 19 -13.87 -3.49 -13.36
CA ALA A 19 -13.77 -2.09 -13.76
C ALA A 19 -15.17 -1.47 -13.91
N ARG A 20 -16.11 -2.19 -14.54
CA ARG A 20 -17.51 -1.76 -14.63
C ARG A 20 -18.16 -1.61 -13.25
N LEU A 21 -17.86 -2.49 -12.31
CA LEU A 21 -18.36 -2.42 -10.94
C LEU A 21 -17.87 -1.15 -10.21
N VAL A 22 -16.62 -0.74 -10.43
CA VAL A 22 -16.11 0.52 -9.87
C VAL A 22 -16.75 1.73 -10.56
N TRP A 23 -16.93 1.68 -11.89
CA TRP A 23 -17.69 2.71 -12.61
C TRP A 23 -19.15 2.83 -12.14
N MET A 24 -19.77 1.74 -11.70
CA MET A 24 -21.13 1.80 -11.11
C MET A 24 -21.20 2.69 -9.86
N VAL A 25 -20.10 2.87 -9.12
CA VAL A 25 -20.11 3.76 -7.95
C VAL A 25 -20.48 5.18 -8.37
N ILE A 26 -19.95 5.64 -9.49
CA ILE A 26 -20.24 6.96 -10.07
C ILE A 26 -21.70 7.00 -10.56
N ASP A 27 -22.14 5.99 -11.31
CA ASP A 27 -23.53 5.90 -11.78
C ASP A 27 -24.54 5.94 -10.63
N VAL A 28 -24.28 5.19 -9.54
CA VAL A 28 -25.14 5.15 -8.35
C VAL A 28 -25.15 6.50 -7.65
N ALA A 29 -24.02 7.21 -7.60
CA ALA A 29 -23.95 8.54 -7.02
C ALA A 29 -24.77 9.55 -7.85
N ILE A 30 -24.64 9.53 -9.18
CA ILE A 30 -25.46 10.34 -10.10
C ILE A 30 -26.95 10.03 -9.91
N GLU A 31 -27.32 8.75 -9.86
CA GLU A 31 -28.71 8.33 -9.69
C GLU A 31 -29.28 8.76 -8.34
N ALA A 32 -28.45 8.74 -7.29
CA ALA A 32 -28.84 9.23 -5.97
C ALA A 32 -29.14 10.74 -6.00
N LEU A 33 -28.32 11.55 -6.71
CA LEU A 33 -28.58 12.97 -6.90
C LEU A 33 -29.89 13.21 -7.65
N LYS A 34 -30.13 12.49 -8.75
CA LYS A 34 -31.39 12.54 -9.54
C LYS A 34 -32.62 12.22 -8.71
N HIS A 35 -32.48 11.32 -7.74
CA HIS A 35 -33.52 10.98 -6.76
C HIS A 35 -33.61 11.96 -5.58
N GLY A 36 -33.02 13.15 -5.69
CA GLY A 36 -33.13 14.23 -4.71
C GLY A 36 -32.20 14.11 -3.50
N ARG A 37 -31.23 13.20 -3.50
CA ARG A 37 -30.21 13.19 -2.44
C ARG A 37 -29.31 14.41 -2.59
N LYS A 38 -29.22 15.24 -1.55
CA LYS A 38 -28.40 16.46 -1.56
C LYS A 38 -27.06 16.30 -0.84
N ARG A 39 -26.87 15.23 -0.08
CA ARG A 39 -25.63 14.95 0.67
C ARG A 39 -25.14 13.55 0.32
N LEU A 40 -23.92 13.44 -0.20
CA LEU A 40 -23.31 12.18 -0.58
C LEU A 40 -21.90 12.06 0.01
N ALA A 41 -21.59 10.86 0.49
CA ALA A 41 -20.24 10.43 0.79
C ALA A 41 -19.94 9.21 -0.09
N VAL A 42 -18.92 9.33 -0.95
CA VAL A 42 -18.47 8.26 -1.83
C VAL A 42 -17.15 7.75 -1.29
N VAL A 43 -17.09 6.47 -0.93
CA VAL A 43 -15.89 5.83 -0.40
C VAL A 43 -15.51 4.67 -1.30
N VAL A 44 -14.28 4.68 -1.79
CA VAL A 44 -13.71 3.61 -2.61
C VAL A 44 -12.48 3.08 -1.88
N ASP A 45 -12.47 1.80 -1.53
CA ASP A 45 -11.38 1.17 -0.78
C ASP A 45 -10.85 -0.06 -1.53
N ASP A 46 -9.54 -0.11 -1.70
CA ASP A 46 -8.75 -1.19 -2.32
C ASP A 46 -9.22 -1.68 -3.71
N ALA A 47 -9.95 -0.83 -4.43
CA ALA A 47 -10.46 -1.15 -5.76
C ALA A 47 -9.36 -1.11 -6.84
N PHE A 48 -8.25 -0.41 -6.57
CA PHE A 48 -7.24 -0.09 -7.59
C PHE A 48 -6.33 -1.28 -7.93
N GLN A 49 -6.22 -2.27 -7.05
CA GLN A 49 -5.47 -3.50 -7.32
C GLN A 49 -5.99 -4.29 -8.53
N TYR A 50 -7.25 -4.07 -8.90
CA TYR A 50 -7.92 -4.75 -10.01
C TYR A 50 -8.00 -3.87 -11.27
N LEU A 51 -7.38 -2.69 -11.25
CA LEU A 51 -7.43 -1.70 -12.31
C LEU A 51 -6.04 -1.42 -12.84
N SER A 52 -5.94 -1.08 -14.11
CA SER A 52 -4.75 -0.43 -14.63
C SER A 52 -4.59 0.96 -13.97
N THR A 53 -3.36 1.47 -13.93
CA THR A 53 -3.07 2.81 -13.39
C THR A 53 -3.88 3.90 -14.08
N LYS A 54 -4.16 3.75 -15.39
CA LYS A 54 -5.00 4.67 -16.17
C LYS A 54 -6.47 4.59 -15.78
N GLU A 55 -7.00 3.39 -15.54
CA GLU A 55 -8.38 3.22 -15.08
C GLU A 55 -8.57 3.80 -13.67
N ALA A 56 -7.61 3.56 -12.77
CA ALA A 56 -7.60 4.18 -11.44
C ALA A 56 -7.64 5.72 -11.54
N ALA A 57 -6.78 6.32 -12.37
CA ALA A 57 -6.78 7.77 -12.61
C ALA A 57 -8.11 8.27 -13.21
N ALA A 58 -8.70 7.52 -14.15
CA ALA A 58 -9.99 7.87 -14.74
C ALA A 58 -11.12 7.88 -13.69
N ILE A 59 -11.15 6.90 -12.78
CA ILE A 59 -12.16 6.86 -11.71
C ILE A 59 -12.04 8.06 -10.78
N VAL A 60 -10.82 8.41 -10.34
CA VAL A 60 -10.65 9.58 -9.47
C VAL A 60 -11.04 10.87 -10.22
N LYS A 61 -10.70 10.99 -11.51
CA LYS A 61 -11.13 12.13 -12.32
C LYS A 61 -12.66 12.23 -12.43
N SER A 62 -13.36 11.11 -12.60
CA SER A 62 -14.83 11.12 -12.67
C SER A 62 -15.49 11.39 -11.32
N LEU A 63 -14.89 10.98 -10.20
CA LEU A 63 -15.34 11.40 -8.87
C LEU A 63 -15.19 12.91 -8.66
N LEU A 64 -14.12 13.50 -9.20
CA LEU A 64 -13.97 14.96 -9.20
C LEU A 64 -15.00 15.64 -10.09
N GLU A 65 -15.26 15.12 -11.29
CA GLU A 65 -16.29 15.66 -12.19
C GLU A 65 -17.68 15.64 -11.54
N LEU A 66 -18.00 14.60 -10.77
CA LEU A 66 -19.23 14.54 -9.97
C LEU A 66 -19.33 15.71 -8.96
N ILE A 67 -18.19 16.19 -8.44
CA ILE A 67 -18.13 17.28 -7.46
C ILE A 67 -18.13 18.65 -8.17
N GLU A 68 -17.30 18.83 -9.20
CA GLU A 68 -17.10 20.12 -9.88
C GLU A 68 -18.19 20.44 -10.91
N HIS A 69 -18.77 19.41 -11.54
CA HIS A 69 -19.71 19.53 -12.65
C HIS A 69 -20.93 18.61 -12.46
N PRO A 70 -21.69 18.74 -11.36
CA PRO A 70 -22.84 17.88 -11.13
C PRO A 70 -23.98 18.19 -12.12
N GLU A 71 -24.68 17.16 -12.59
CA GLU A 71 -25.92 17.33 -13.39
C GLU A 71 -27.07 17.90 -12.53
N GLU A 72 -27.00 17.71 -11.22
CA GLU A 72 -28.07 18.02 -10.26
C GLU A 72 -27.54 18.86 -9.10
N SER A 73 -28.37 19.76 -8.57
CA SER A 73 -27.99 20.54 -7.40
C SER A 73 -27.76 19.65 -6.18
N TYR A 74 -26.66 19.86 -5.47
CA TYR A 74 -26.33 19.18 -4.22
C TYR A 74 -25.99 20.20 -3.11
N GLU A 75 -26.00 19.76 -1.85
CA GLU A 75 -25.55 20.54 -0.68
C GLU A 75 -24.11 20.20 -0.32
N ARG A 76 -23.76 18.90 -0.25
CA ARG A 76 -22.38 18.46 0.01
C ARG A 76 -22.08 17.12 -0.63
N ILE A 77 -20.95 17.02 -1.32
CA ILE A 77 -20.37 15.75 -1.77
C ILE A 77 -18.95 15.66 -1.20
N VAL A 78 -18.60 14.49 -0.66
CA VAL A 78 -17.23 14.14 -0.30
C VAL A 78 -16.90 12.81 -0.97
N ALA A 79 -15.73 12.73 -1.61
CA ALA A 79 -15.20 11.51 -2.18
C ALA A 79 -13.87 11.17 -1.49
N ILE A 80 -13.75 9.96 -0.96
CA ILE A 80 -12.53 9.44 -0.33
C ILE A 80 -12.16 8.15 -1.04
N VAL A 81 -10.92 8.10 -1.53
CA VAL A 81 -10.38 6.93 -2.19
C VAL A 81 -9.14 6.45 -1.43
N ALA A 82 -9.18 5.22 -0.95
CA ALA A 82 -8.07 4.56 -0.29
C ALA A 82 -7.48 3.49 -1.22
N THR A 83 -6.16 3.48 -1.37
CA THR A 83 -5.42 2.49 -2.15
C THR A 83 -4.18 2.05 -1.39
N SER A 84 -3.84 0.77 -1.52
CA SER A 84 -2.67 0.14 -0.90
C SER A 84 -1.48 -0.01 -1.85
N GLU A 85 -1.57 0.58 -3.05
CA GLU A 85 -0.59 0.39 -4.13
C GLU A 85 0.29 1.62 -4.41
N GLY A 86 1.58 1.37 -4.68
CA GLY A 86 2.54 2.43 -5.01
C GLY A 86 2.50 2.92 -6.47
N LEU A 87 2.01 2.12 -7.42
CA LEU A 87 2.07 2.46 -8.86
C LEU A 87 1.00 3.50 -9.26
N SER A 88 -0.25 3.29 -8.84
CA SER A 88 -1.34 4.23 -9.11
C SER A 88 -1.10 5.61 -8.47
N ARG A 89 -0.36 5.66 -7.34
CA ARG A 89 0.08 6.91 -6.71
C ARG A 89 0.80 7.85 -7.68
N TYR A 90 1.74 7.34 -8.48
CA TYR A 90 2.50 8.18 -9.42
C TYR A 90 1.63 8.69 -10.56
N GLU A 91 0.77 7.82 -11.11
CA GLU A 91 -0.11 8.19 -12.22
C GLU A 91 -1.15 9.23 -11.79
N ILE A 92 -1.71 9.12 -10.58
CA ILE A 92 -2.69 10.07 -10.06
C ILE A 92 -2.00 11.37 -9.60
N GLY A 93 -0.90 11.26 -8.86
CA GLY A 93 -0.24 12.40 -8.21
C GLY A 93 0.45 13.39 -9.15
N ARG A 94 0.68 13.02 -10.41
CA ARG A 94 1.19 13.95 -11.42
C ARG A 94 0.13 14.97 -11.89
N HIS A 95 -1.14 14.76 -11.54
CA HIS A 95 -2.24 15.62 -11.92
C HIS A 95 -2.59 16.63 -10.81
N LEU A 96 -3.07 17.82 -11.19
CA LEU A 96 -3.42 18.90 -10.26
C LEU A 96 -4.78 18.73 -9.58
N TRP A 97 -5.46 17.62 -9.83
CA TRP A 97 -6.88 17.47 -9.54
C TRP A 97 -7.17 16.45 -8.43
N ALA A 98 -6.13 15.83 -7.87
CA ALA A 98 -6.22 14.94 -6.73
C ALA A 98 -5.22 15.35 -5.64
N GLU A 99 -5.70 15.42 -4.40
CA GLU A 99 -4.85 15.52 -3.22
C GLU A 99 -4.53 14.11 -2.71
N LEU A 100 -3.25 13.74 -2.71
CA LEU A 100 -2.78 12.46 -2.20
C LEU A 100 -2.13 12.67 -0.84
N THR A 101 -2.65 12.01 0.18
CA THR A 101 -2.07 12.04 1.52
C THR A 101 -1.70 10.62 1.95
N PRO A 102 -0.40 10.26 2.01
CA PRO A 102 0.03 8.94 2.46
C PRO A 102 -0.32 8.70 3.94
N MET A 103 -0.51 7.43 4.27
CA MET A 103 -0.62 6.94 5.64
C MET A 103 0.62 6.10 5.95
N TRP A 104 1.14 6.20 7.17
CA TRP A 104 2.24 5.37 7.64
C TRP A 104 1.76 4.24 8.56
N ASN A 105 2.68 3.41 9.02
CA ASN A 105 2.43 2.45 10.09
C ASN A 105 2.03 3.16 11.38
N MET A 106 1.34 2.44 12.28
CA MET A 106 0.87 3.00 13.55
C MET A 106 2.03 3.56 14.38
N SER A 107 1.75 4.63 15.13
CA SER A 107 2.65 5.13 16.17
C SER A 107 2.94 4.04 17.20
N ARG A 108 4.04 4.19 17.94
CA ARG A 108 4.44 3.20 18.95
C ARG A 108 3.33 2.98 19.99
N LYS A 109 2.69 4.07 20.41
CA LYS A 109 1.60 4.04 21.39
C LYS A 109 0.35 3.36 20.82
N GLY A 110 -0.08 3.74 19.60
CA GLY A 110 -1.24 3.10 18.98
C GLY A 110 -1.01 1.61 18.71
N PHE A 111 0.22 1.23 18.36
CA PHE A 111 0.59 -0.18 18.20
C PHE A 111 0.59 -0.95 19.52
N GLU A 112 1.05 -0.34 20.61
CA GLU A 112 0.98 -0.92 21.95
C GLU A 112 -0.46 -1.19 22.38
N GLU A 113 -1.38 -0.24 22.17
CA GLU A 113 -2.80 -0.42 22.45
C GLU A 113 -3.38 -1.61 21.67
N LEU A 114 -3.08 -1.72 20.37
CA LEU A 114 -3.50 -2.88 19.55
C LEU A 114 -2.84 -4.19 20.02
N TYR A 115 -1.58 -4.13 20.41
CA TYR A 115 -0.82 -5.30 20.85
C TYR A 115 -1.36 -5.88 22.15
N GLU A 116 -1.79 -5.02 23.09
CA GLU A 116 -2.31 -5.46 24.38
C GLU A 116 -3.61 -6.26 24.29
N GLU A 117 -4.43 -6.02 23.26
CA GLU A 117 -5.64 -6.81 22.97
C GLU A 117 -5.36 -8.27 22.56
N LEU A 118 -4.12 -8.61 22.19
CA LEU A 118 -3.77 -9.97 21.79
C LEU A 118 -3.63 -10.90 23.01
N PRO A 119 -4.13 -12.15 22.91
CA PRO A 119 -4.04 -13.11 23.99
C PRO A 119 -2.61 -13.60 24.23
N ASN A 120 -2.33 -13.98 25.47
CA ASN A 120 -1.11 -14.68 25.84
C ASN A 120 -1.17 -16.18 25.45
N PRO A 121 -0.02 -16.82 25.18
CA PRO A 121 1.33 -16.27 25.20
C PRO A 121 1.68 -15.45 23.94
N LYS A 122 2.36 -14.33 24.13
CA LYS A 122 2.93 -13.47 23.08
C LYS A 122 4.35 -13.04 23.45
N PRO A 123 5.24 -12.70 22.48
CA PRO A 123 6.59 -12.21 22.73
C PRO A 123 6.61 -10.89 23.50
N SER A 124 7.74 -10.19 23.58
CA SER A 124 7.72 -8.81 24.11
C SER A 124 7.20 -7.83 23.05
N LEU A 125 6.52 -6.76 23.49
CA LEU A 125 6.10 -5.66 22.61
C LEU A 125 7.30 -5.08 21.82
N ASP A 126 8.45 -4.89 22.47
CA ASP A 126 9.66 -4.37 21.83
C ASP A 126 10.15 -5.24 20.69
N GLU A 127 10.17 -6.56 20.89
CA GLU A 127 10.55 -7.50 19.85
C GLU A 127 9.60 -7.43 18.66
N VAL A 128 8.29 -7.44 18.93
CA VAL A 128 7.28 -7.40 17.87
C VAL A 128 7.34 -6.06 17.12
N TRP A 129 7.51 -4.94 17.83
CA TRP A 129 7.69 -3.62 17.21
C TRP A 129 8.90 -3.58 16.28
N ARG A 130 10.06 -4.12 16.69
CA ARG A 130 11.25 -4.20 15.84
C ARG A 130 11.03 -5.02 14.57
N LEU A 131 10.13 -6.01 14.61
CA LEU A 131 9.81 -6.85 13.45
C LEU A 131 8.75 -6.21 12.54
N THR A 132 7.80 -5.46 13.09
CA THR A 132 6.66 -4.93 12.33
C THR A 132 6.83 -3.47 11.92
N GLY A 133 7.63 -2.69 12.65
CA GLY A 133 7.71 -1.24 12.50
C GLY A 133 6.37 -0.53 12.71
N GLY A 134 5.51 -1.09 13.56
CA GLY A 134 4.16 -0.56 13.82
C GLY A 134 3.08 -1.01 12.82
N ASN A 135 3.41 -1.89 11.87
CA ASN A 135 2.46 -2.31 10.84
C ASN A 135 1.44 -3.35 11.39
N PRO A 136 0.11 -3.07 11.37
CA PRO A 136 -0.91 -3.98 11.89
C PRO A 136 -1.01 -5.30 11.12
N ARG A 137 -0.79 -5.27 9.80
CA ARG A 137 -0.83 -6.47 8.97
C ARG A 137 0.35 -7.40 9.29
N ALA A 138 1.55 -6.85 9.47
CA ALA A 138 2.70 -7.63 9.89
C ALA A 138 2.53 -8.24 11.29
N LEU A 139 1.90 -7.52 12.23
CA LEU A 139 1.51 -8.08 13.52
C LEU A 139 0.56 -9.27 13.34
N SER A 140 -0.47 -9.13 12.50
CA SER A 140 -1.40 -10.22 12.17
C SER A 140 -0.70 -11.42 11.54
N MET A 141 0.29 -11.20 10.66
CA MET A 141 1.09 -12.27 10.06
C MET A 141 1.89 -13.04 11.12
N LEU A 142 2.56 -12.33 12.04
CA LEU A 142 3.29 -12.96 13.15
C LEU A 142 2.34 -13.76 14.04
N TYR A 143 1.20 -13.17 14.44
CA TYR A 143 0.20 -13.83 15.27
C TYR A 143 -0.32 -15.12 14.62
N ARG A 144 -0.74 -15.06 13.34
CA ARG A 144 -1.21 -16.23 12.57
C ARG A 144 -0.13 -17.29 12.33
N ALA A 145 1.14 -16.89 12.38
CA ALA A 145 2.29 -17.77 12.28
C ALA A 145 2.74 -18.31 13.65
N MET A 146 1.92 -18.15 14.71
CA MET A 146 2.27 -18.53 16.08
C MET A 146 3.62 -17.93 16.50
N TRP A 147 3.81 -16.65 16.15
CA TRP A 147 5.03 -15.87 16.41
C TRP A 147 6.29 -16.40 15.73
N SER A 148 6.16 -17.27 14.72
CA SER A 148 7.29 -17.75 13.93
C SER A 148 7.74 -16.71 12.90
N THR A 149 8.71 -15.89 13.29
CA THR A 149 9.37 -14.91 12.40
C THR A 149 9.91 -15.58 11.14
N ASN A 150 10.53 -16.77 11.28
CA ASN A 150 11.07 -17.51 10.15
C ASN A 150 9.99 -17.93 9.15
N LEU A 151 8.84 -18.40 9.62
CA LEU A 151 7.73 -18.77 8.75
C LEU A 151 7.18 -17.55 7.99
N VAL A 152 7.02 -16.41 8.66
CA VAL A 152 6.56 -15.17 8.02
C VAL A 152 7.54 -14.70 6.95
N ILE A 153 8.83 -14.68 7.23
CA ILE A 153 9.85 -14.29 6.26
C ILE A 153 9.84 -15.23 5.05
N SER A 154 9.76 -16.55 5.26
CA SER A 154 9.71 -17.52 4.15
C SER A 154 8.46 -17.35 3.29
N ARG A 155 7.30 -17.03 3.90
CA ARG A 155 6.08 -16.68 3.16
C ARG A 155 6.27 -15.40 2.36
N LEU A 156 6.85 -14.36 2.94
CA LEU A 156 7.13 -13.11 2.23
C LEU A 156 8.08 -13.31 1.04
N VAL A 157 9.10 -14.16 1.15
CA VAL A 157 9.98 -14.49 0.02
C VAL A 157 9.17 -15.01 -1.17
N VAL A 158 8.21 -15.89 -0.92
CA VAL A 158 7.34 -16.46 -1.96
C VAL A 158 6.31 -15.43 -2.45
N GLU A 159 5.57 -14.79 -1.53
CA GLU A 159 4.52 -13.82 -1.85
C GLU A 159 5.05 -12.61 -2.62
N LYS A 160 6.28 -12.18 -2.34
CA LYS A 160 6.94 -11.05 -3.03
C LYS A 160 7.78 -11.49 -4.24
N ASN A 161 7.65 -12.75 -4.63
CA ASN A 161 8.31 -13.35 -5.79
C ASN A 161 9.82 -13.13 -5.80
N LEU A 162 10.48 -13.18 -4.63
CA LEU A 162 11.93 -12.93 -4.46
C LEU A 162 12.75 -14.12 -4.96
N THR A 163 12.66 -14.40 -6.25
CA THR A 163 13.31 -15.53 -6.90
C THR A 163 14.84 -15.38 -6.88
N PRO A 164 15.59 -16.48 -7.02
CA PRO A 164 17.04 -16.42 -7.18
C PRO A 164 17.48 -15.55 -8.36
N VAL A 165 16.70 -15.53 -9.45
CA VAL A 165 16.97 -14.70 -10.63
C VAL A 165 16.82 -13.21 -10.31
N PHE A 166 15.76 -12.83 -9.58
CA PHE A 166 15.58 -11.45 -9.14
C PHE A 166 16.70 -11.01 -8.18
N ALA A 167 16.99 -11.84 -7.17
CA ALA A 167 18.00 -11.54 -6.17
C ALA A 167 19.41 -11.45 -6.78
N SER A 168 19.75 -12.32 -7.73
CA SER A 168 21.06 -12.31 -8.39
C SER A 168 21.24 -11.11 -9.31
N ARG A 169 20.21 -10.78 -10.10
CA ARG A 169 20.22 -9.65 -11.03
C ARG A 169 20.52 -8.32 -10.32
N TRP A 170 19.95 -8.14 -9.13
CA TRP A 170 20.01 -6.88 -8.38
C TRP A 170 20.88 -6.93 -7.12
N ARG A 171 21.67 -8.00 -6.96
CA ARG A 171 22.43 -8.32 -5.74
C ARG A 171 23.17 -7.11 -5.16
N SER A 172 23.98 -6.42 -5.98
CA SER A 172 24.84 -5.32 -5.53
C SER A 172 24.08 -4.14 -4.92
N TRP A 173 22.85 -3.90 -5.37
CA TRP A 173 21.99 -2.86 -4.82
C TRP A 173 21.15 -3.36 -3.66
N LEU A 174 20.61 -4.58 -3.75
CA LEU A 174 19.82 -5.17 -2.67
C LEU A 174 20.66 -5.39 -1.41
N GLU A 175 21.92 -5.80 -1.53
CA GLU A 175 22.85 -5.96 -0.39
C GLU A 175 23.11 -4.62 0.33
N LYS A 176 23.16 -3.50 -0.40
CA LYS A 176 23.24 -2.17 0.22
C LYS A 176 21.92 -1.74 0.84
N ALA A 177 20.81 -1.98 0.14
CA ALA A 177 19.48 -1.57 0.55
C ALA A 177 18.99 -2.26 1.84
N VAL A 178 19.40 -3.52 2.07
CA VAL A 178 19.06 -4.23 3.32
C VAL A 178 19.77 -3.64 4.54
N GLU A 179 20.88 -2.92 4.35
CA GLU A 179 21.56 -2.20 5.42
C GLU A 179 21.04 -0.76 5.55
N ASP A 180 20.85 -0.07 4.43
CA ASP A 180 20.25 1.26 4.37
C ASP A 180 19.38 1.40 3.11
N PRO A 181 18.04 1.52 3.24
CA PRO A 181 17.17 1.65 2.06
C PRO A 181 17.47 2.91 1.23
N ASP A 182 18.09 3.95 1.80
CA ASP A 182 18.49 5.14 1.05
C ASP A 182 19.56 4.84 -0.02
N ALA A 183 20.21 3.67 0.01
CA ALA A 183 21.08 3.23 -1.09
C ALA A 183 20.34 3.13 -2.43
N LEU A 184 19.01 2.98 -2.40
CA LEU A 184 18.16 2.98 -3.59
C LEU A 184 17.88 4.39 -4.15
N TRP A 185 18.24 5.45 -3.43
CA TRP A 185 18.12 6.84 -3.88
C TRP A 185 19.34 7.32 -4.69
N ASP A 186 20.34 6.46 -4.88
CA ASP A 186 21.52 6.78 -5.67
C ASP A 186 21.15 6.93 -7.17
N PRO A 187 21.67 7.96 -7.87
CA PRO A 187 21.34 8.22 -9.28
C PRO A 187 21.77 7.12 -10.25
N ASN A 188 22.66 6.21 -9.83
CA ASN A 188 23.09 5.06 -10.64
C ASN A 188 22.17 3.84 -10.47
N VAL A 189 21.15 3.92 -9.60
CA VAL A 189 20.16 2.86 -9.44
C VAL A 189 19.22 2.87 -10.64
N SER A 190 19.03 1.71 -11.25
CA SER A 190 18.11 1.56 -12.38
C SER A 190 16.67 1.80 -11.93
N GLU A 191 15.92 2.61 -12.70
CA GLU A 191 14.47 2.77 -12.50
C GLU A 191 13.73 1.43 -12.57
N GLU A 192 14.22 0.46 -13.34
CA GLU A 192 13.64 -0.88 -13.42
C GLU A 192 13.65 -1.58 -12.05
N LEU A 193 14.74 -1.46 -11.29
CA LEU A 193 14.83 -2.02 -9.94
C LEU A 193 13.83 -1.33 -9.01
N ILE A 194 13.74 0.00 -9.06
CA ILE A 194 12.80 0.75 -8.22
C ILE A 194 11.36 0.33 -8.51
N ASN A 195 10.98 0.24 -9.79
CA ASN A 195 9.65 -0.17 -10.21
C ASN A 195 9.34 -1.62 -9.80
N GLU A 196 10.29 -2.54 -9.91
CA GLU A 196 10.15 -3.91 -9.40
C GLU A 196 9.93 -3.95 -7.88
N LEU A 197 10.71 -3.19 -7.10
CA LEU A 197 10.55 -3.15 -5.64
C LEU A 197 9.23 -2.51 -5.20
N VAL A 198 8.78 -1.45 -5.88
CA VAL A 198 7.50 -0.78 -5.60
C VAL A 198 6.33 -1.67 -5.99
N SER A 199 6.35 -2.28 -7.18
CA SER A 199 5.27 -3.17 -7.66
C SER A 199 5.11 -4.43 -6.83
N ARG A 200 6.20 -4.95 -6.25
CA ARG A 200 6.17 -6.05 -5.28
C ARG A 200 5.73 -5.60 -3.89
N ASN A 201 5.46 -4.30 -3.68
CA ASN A 201 5.20 -3.73 -2.37
C ASN A 201 6.29 -4.13 -1.36
N LEU A 202 7.55 -3.91 -1.70
CA LEU A 202 8.70 -4.11 -0.81
C LEU A 202 9.14 -2.80 -0.16
N ILE A 203 9.09 -1.70 -0.91
CA ILE A 203 9.53 -0.38 -0.48
C ILE A 203 8.45 0.68 -0.70
N LEU A 204 8.56 1.77 0.06
CA LEU A 204 8.03 3.07 -0.32
C LEU A 204 9.20 3.92 -0.82
N TYR A 205 9.15 4.29 -2.09
CA TYR A 205 10.14 5.17 -2.72
C TYR A 205 9.65 6.62 -2.69
N PHE A 206 10.60 7.56 -2.58
CA PHE A 206 10.34 9.01 -2.52
C PHE A 206 9.38 9.38 -1.38
N LEU A 207 9.82 9.18 -0.14
CA LEU A 207 9.08 9.60 1.05
C LEU A 207 8.92 11.12 1.08
N HIS A 208 7.71 11.57 1.35
CA HIS A 208 7.40 12.98 1.57
C HIS A 208 8.16 13.51 2.80
N GLU A 209 8.27 14.84 2.90
CA GLU A 209 8.72 15.49 4.13
C GLU A 209 7.84 15.05 5.31
N ARG A 210 8.41 14.91 6.52
CA ARG A 210 7.71 14.40 7.71
C ARG A 210 6.92 15.52 8.38
N SER A 211 6.37 16.41 7.56
CA SER A 211 5.44 17.43 7.99
C SER A 211 4.09 16.76 8.28
N PRO A 212 3.49 16.95 9.47
CA PRO A 212 2.17 16.40 9.77
C PRO A 212 1.06 16.82 8.78
N LEU A 213 1.28 17.87 7.99
CA LEU A 213 0.34 18.31 6.96
C LEU A 213 0.35 17.43 5.70
N LEU A 214 1.39 16.62 5.51
CA LEU A 214 1.59 15.77 4.33
C LEU A 214 1.26 14.30 4.60
N TRP A 215 0.80 13.95 5.80
CA TRP A 215 0.52 12.59 6.20
C TRP A 215 -0.83 12.49 6.88
N ILE A 216 -1.51 11.37 6.69
CA ILE A 216 -2.61 10.98 7.54
C ILE A 216 -1.99 10.47 8.84
N ASP A 217 -2.35 11.11 9.94
CA ASP A 217 -1.83 10.81 11.29
C ASP A 217 -0.32 11.07 11.40
N GLU A 218 0.42 10.26 12.17
CA GLU A 218 1.85 10.45 12.41
C GLU A 218 2.72 10.00 11.21
N PRO A 219 3.66 10.84 10.75
CA PRO A 219 4.61 10.47 9.71
C PRO A 219 5.65 9.45 10.22
N PRO A 220 6.37 8.74 9.32
CA PRO A 220 7.54 7.96 9.72
C PRO A 220 8.60 8.83 10.39
N PRO A 221 9.51 8.25 11.20
CA PRO A 221 10.68 8.99 11.68
C PRO A 221 11.57 9.45 10.50
N GLU A 222 12.35 10.50 10.72
CA GLU A 222 13.29 11.04 9.72
C GLU A 222 14.24 9.98 9.17
N LYS A 223 14.84 9.18 10.06
CA LYS A 223 15.61 7.99 9.73
C LYS A 223 15.63 7.05 10.92
N ASN A 224 15.28 5.80 10.70
CA ASN A 224 15.42 4.74 11.68
C ASN A 224 15.68 3.40 10.96
N LEU A 225 16.95 3.04 10.87
CA LEU A 225 17.39 1.83 10.17
C LEU A 225 16.94 0.55 10.87
N GLU A 226 16.70 0.56 12.18
CA GLU A 226 16.22 -0.63 12.91
C GLU A 226 14.89 -1.12 12.31
N ILE A 227 13.97 -0.18 12.09
CA ILE A 227 12.66 -0.45 11.48
C ILE A 227 12.65 -0.30 9.95
N GLY A 228 13.82 -0.10 9.33
CA GLY A 228 13.95 -0.06 7.86
C GLY A 228 13.48 1.24 7.21
N VAL A 229 13.58 2.37 7.91
CA VAL A 229 13.20 3.70 7.42
C VAL A 229 14.44 4.54 7.13
N GLY A 230 14.63 4.90 5.87
CA GLY A 230 15.59 5.91 5.42
C GLY A 230 14.97 7.31 5.31
N ARG A 231 15.75 8.27 4.83
CA ARG A 231 15.30 9.64 4.56
C ARG A 231 14.44 9.73 3.30
N HIS A 232 14.75 8.94 2.28
CA HIS A 232 14.05 9.00 0.99
C HIS A 232 13.33 7.70 0.66
N VAL A 233 13.80 6.58 1.19
CA VAL A 233 13.25 5.26 0.91
C VAL A 233 13.03 4.52 2.22
N ALA A 234 11.93 3.78 2.33
CA ALA A 234 11.71 2.86 3.44
C ALA A 234 11.27 1.49 2.94
N TRP A 235 11.60 0.45 3.70
CA TRP A 235 10.96 -0.84 3.57
C TRP A 235 9.51 -0.75 4.04
N GLN A 236 8.61 -1.53 3.43
CA GLN A 236 7.21 -1.62 3.88
C GLN A 236 7.13 -2.03 5.36
N THR A 237 7.92 -3.04 5.75
CA THR A 237 8.16 -3.40 7.15
C THR A 237 9.55 -4.01 7.32
N PRO A 238 10.07 -4.11 8.56
CA PRO A 238 11.35 -4.78 8.83
C PRO A 238 11.38 -6.25 8.35
N LEU A 239 10.25 -6.94 8.38
CA LEU A 239 10.11 -8.30 7.84
C LEU A 239 10.31 -8.38 6.31
N HIS A 240 9.91 -7.35 5.55
CA HIS A 240 10.13 -7.30 4.10
C HIS A 240 11.63 -7.17 3.78
N ARG A 241 12.36 -6.32 4.53
CA ARG A 241 13.82 -6.22 4.46
C ARG A 241 14.47 -7.58 4.72
N GLU A 242 14.02 -8.29 5.75
CA GLU A 242 14.57 -9.60 6.11
C GLU A 242 14.25 -10.68 5.06
N ALA A 243 13.10 -10.59 4.39
CA ALA A 243 12.80 -11.45 3.24
C ALA A 243 13.79 -11.24 2.10
N VAL A 244 14.15 -10.00 1.79
CA VAL A 244 15.19 -9.69 0.79
C VAL A 244 16.55 -10.23 1.23
N ARG A 245 16.94 -10.00 2.48
CA ARG A 245 18.19 -10.55 3.05
C ARG A 245 18.26 -12.07 2.92
N ARG A 246 17.15 -12.76 3.20
CA ARG A 246 17.06 -14.22 3.05
C ARG A 246 17.20 -14.69 1.61
N ALA A 247 16.54 -14.02 0.66
CA ALA A 247 16.65 -14.35 -0.75
C ALA A 247 18.09 -14.21 -1.26
N LEU A 248 18.81 -13.18 -0.82
CA LEU A 248 20.24 -12.98 -1.14
C LEU A 248 21.12 -14.11 -0.59
N ALA A 249 20.89 -14.53 0.67
CA ALA A 249 21.66 -15.59 1.32
C ALA A 249 21.45 -16.97 0.68
N GLN A 250 20.20 -17.32 0.34
CA GLN A 250 19.88 -18.60 -0.32
C GLN A 250 20.56 -18.73 -1.68
N HIS A 251 20.73 -17.63 -2.42
CA HIS A 251 21.45 -17.65 -3.68
C HIS A 251 22.95 -17.92 -3.50
N SER A 252 23.59 -17.37 -2.46
CA SER A 252 25.01 -17.60 -2.19
C SER A 252 25.33 -19.08 -1.90
N MET A 253 24.42 -19.82 -1.26
CA MET A 253 24.59 -21.27 -1.01
C MET A 253 24.53 -22.11 -2.31
N HIS A 254 23.68 -21.72 -3.27
CA HIS A 254 23.55 -22.41 -4.55
C HIS A 254 24.71 -22.18 -5.52
N GLN A 255 25.54 -21.15 -5.31
CA GLN A 255 26.78 -20.94 -6.09
C GLN A 255 27.99 -21.67 -5.50
N SER A 256 27.90 -22.14 -4.25
CA SER A 256 28.99 -22.84 -3.54
C SER A 256 28.80 -24.36 -3.51
N SER A 257 27.75 -24.87 -4.17
CA SER A 257 27.42 -26.30 -4.34
C SER A 257 27.57 -26.68 -5.81
#